data_AF-A0A1G3PNE2-F1
#
_entry.id   AF-A0A1G3PNE2-F1
#
_cell.length_a   1.000
_cell.length_b   1.000
_cell.length_c   1.000
_cell.angle_alpha   90.00
_cell.angle_beta   90.00
_cell.angle_gamma   90.00
#
_symmetry.space_group_name_H-M   'P 1'
#
loop_
_entity.id
_entity.type
_entity.pdbx_description
1 polymer ?
#
loop_
_entity_poly.entity_id
_entity_poly.type
_entity_poly.pdbx_seq_one_letter_code
_entity_poly.pdbx_strand_id
1 'polypeptide(L)'
;MDFGNISNISAQDVYRFAVESEKTTRDLYDKIAIMAKDADIKNLFKILADSEDKHRIKFSQRLSEIRAESDIPALDINLKSLLYYFSAKLFSKDILNEKLRRLRDMEGIFEFAMSLELDHVLFYSEVRVIVDSSEQNFIDEIIDEERAHFVRLLQLKRAKDK
;
A
#
# COMPACT_ATOMS: atom_id res chain seq x y z
N MET A 1 2.02 -26.79 -4.82
CA MET A 1 2.67 -25.49 -4.61
C MET A 1 3.24 -25.55 -3.22
N ASP A 2 4.56 -25.58 -3.10
CA ASP A 2 5.25 -25.51 -1.80
C ASP A 2 5.38 -24.03 -1.46
N PHE A 3 4.60 -23.58 -0.48
CA PHE A 3 4.48 -22.17 -0.10
C PHE A 3 5.55 -21.76 0.93
N GLY A 4 6.64 -22.52 1.08
CA GLY A 4 7.64 -22.25 2.11
C GLY A 4 7.02 -22.34 3.51
N ASN A 5 7.82 -22.08 4.54
CA ASN A 5 7.39 -22.25 5.92
C ASN A 5 6.41 -21.11 6.33
N ILE A 6 5.13 -21.22 5.95
CA ILE A 6 4.01 -20.28 6.26
C ILE A 6 3.62 -20.28 7.75
N SER A 7 4.47 -20.84 8.61
CA SER A 7 4.03 -21.34 9.91
C SER A 7 3.76 -20.25 10.94
N ASN A 8 4.33 -19.04 10.82
CA ASN A 8 4.11 -17.96 11.78
C ASN A 8 4.18 -16.55 11.15
N ILE A 9 3.04 -15.97 10.73
CA ILE A 9 2.91 -14.52 10.51
C ILE A 9 2.49 -13.88 11.83
N SER A 10 3.29 -12.95 12.34
CA SER A 10 3.05 -12.16 13.56
C SER A 10 2.52 -10.76 13.26
N ALA A 11 2.18 -9.99 14.30
CA ALA A 11 1.61 -8.64 14.15
C ALA A 11 2.72 -7.74 13.66
N GLN A 12 3.91 -7.95 14.20
CA GLN A 12 5.10 -7.32 13.71
C GLN A 12 5.33 -7.60 12.23
N ASP A 13 5.01 -8.80 11.71
CA ASP A 13 5.09 -9.07 10.27
C ASP A 13 4.08 -8.27 9.47
N VAL A 14 2.83 -8.17 9.96
CA VAL A 14 1.80 -7.35 9.30
C VAL A 14 2.21 -5.88 9.22
N TYR A 15 2.68 -5.30 10.33
CA TYR A 15 3.18 -3.92 10.35
C TYR A 15 4.47 -3.75 9.53
N ARG A 16 5.37 -4.75 9.50
CA ARG A 16 6.54 -4.74 8.59
C ARG A 16 6.11 -4.75 7.12
N PHE A 17 5.09 -5.54 6.77
CA PHE A 17 4.55 -5.56 5.41
C PHE A 17 3.92 -4.22 5.05
N ALA A 18 3.19 -3.59 5.95
CA ALA A 18 2.67 -2.23 5.75
C ALA A 18 3.81 -1.24 5.48
N VAL A 19 4.84 -1.19 6.34
CA VAL A 19 5.99 -0.29 6.15
C VAL A 19 6.68 -0.47 4.80
N GLU A 20 6.94 -1.72 4.38
CA GLU A 20 7.60 -1.98 3.09
C GLU A 20 6.67 -1.71 1.90
N SER A 21 5.37 -1.95 2.05
CA SER A 21 4.36 -1.59 1.05
C SER A 21 4.34 -0.08 0.82
N GLU A 22 4.17 0.71 1.88
CA GLU A 22 4.16 2.17 1.85
C GLU A 22 5.43 2.77 1.23
N LYS A 23 6.59 2.26 1.65
CA LYS A 23 7.87 2.66 1.08
C LYS A 23 7.96 2.36 -0.42
N THR A 24 7.43 1.22 -0.85
CA THR A 24 7.46 0.81 -2.26
C THR A 24 6.53 1.68 -3.10
N THR A 25 5.33 2.00 -2.59
CA THR A 25 4.37 2.90 -3.24
C THR A 25 4.92 4.32 -3.34
N ARG A 26 5.52 4.84 -2.27
CA ARG A 26 6.20 6.14 -2.28
C ARG A 26 7.26 6.23 -3.38
N ASP A 27 8.17 5.25 -3.43
CA ASP A 27 9.23 5.18 -4.44
C ASP A 27 8.66 5.10 -5.86
N LEU A 28 7.49 4.47 -6.03
CA LEU A 28 6.81 4.36 -7.32
C LEU A 28 6.20 5.70 -7.74
N TYR A 29 5.51 6.40 -6.82
CA TYR A 29 4.93 7.71 -7.07
C TYR A 29 5.98 8.78 -7.33
N ASP A 30 7.11 8.77 -6.64
CA ASP A 30 8.26 9.63 -6.96
C ASP A 30 8.75 9.41 -8.40
N LYS A 31 8.85 8.15 -8.85
CA LYS A 31 9.24 7.85 -10.24
C LYS A 31 8.22 8.36 -11.24
N ILE A 32 6.93 8.17 -10.97
CA ILE A 32 5.87 8.67 -11.85
C ILE A 32 5.91 10.21 -11.91
N ALA A 33 6.12 10.89 -10.78
CA ALA A 33 6.27 12.35 -10.75
C ALA A 33 7.47 12.85 -11.56
N ILE A 34 8.58 12.11 -11.59
CA ILE A 34 9.75 12.43 -12.43
C ILE A 34 9.44 12.24 -13.92
N MET A 35 8.67 11.21 -14.28
CA MET A 35 8.28 10.91 -15.65
C MET A 35 7.21 11.88 -16.20
N ALA A 36 6.40 12.46 -15.32
CA ALA A 36 5.32 13.37 -15.68
C ALA A 36 5.84 14.69 -16.29
N LYS A 37 5.37 15.00 -17.50
CA LYS A 37 5.65 16.28 -18.18
C LYS A 37 4.69 17.39 -17.74
N ASP A 38 3.44 17.03 -17.46
CA ASP A 38 2.40 17.95 -16.99
C ASP A 38 2.63 18.30 -15.52
N ALA A 39 2.55 19.60 -15.19
CA ALA A 39 2.85 20.10 -13.86
C ALA A 39 1.84 19.63 -12.80
N ASP A 40 0.56 19.51 -13.16
CA ASP A 40 -0.49 19.07 -12.22
C ASP A 40 -0.32 17.59 -11.89
N ILE A 41 -0.04 16.77 -12.91
CA ILE A 41 0.25 15.34 -12.73
C ILE A 41 1.46 15.17 -11.83
N LYS A 42 2.55 15.88 -12.14
CA LYS A 42 3.78 15.86 -11.33
C LYS A 42 3.51 16.25 -9.89
N ASN A 43 2.71 17.30 -9.67
CA ASN A 43 2.38 17.77 -8.33
C ASN A 43 1.52 16.76 -7.57
N LEU A 44 0.52 16.15 -8.21
CA LEU A 44 -0.30 15.12 -7.58
C LEU A 44 0.54 13.94 -7.10
N PHE A 45 1.38 13.38 -7.97
CA PHE A 45 2.19 12.21 -7.59
C PHE A 45 3.24 12.52 -6.52
N LYS A 46 3.74 13.76 -6.42
CA LYS A 46 4.55 14.19 -5.27
C LYS A 46 3.75 14.22 -3.98
N ILE A 47 2.54 14.78 -4.01
CA ILE A 47 1.66 14.84 -2.84
C ILE A 47 1.32 13.41 -2.36
N LEU A 48 1.04 12.49 -3.28
CA LEU A 48 0.79 11.08 -2.95
C LEU A 48 2.04 10.43 -2.35
N ALA A 49 3.21 10.61 -2.96
CA ALA A 49 4.48 10.11 -2.42
C ALA A 49 4.76 10.62 -0.99
N ASP A 50 4.50 11.91 -0.72
CA ASP A 50 4.64 12.48 0.62
C ASP A 50 3.61 11.91 1.61
N SER A 51 2.42 11.50 1.13
CA SER A 51 1.40 10.84 1.95
C SER A 51 1.85 9.44 2.36
N GLU A 52 2.34 8.65 1.40
CA GLU A 52 2.84 7.29 1.68
C GLU A 52 4.05 7.31 2.63
N ASP A 53 4.93 8.32 2.55
CA ASP A 53 6.02 8.42 3.54
C ASP A 53 5.48 8.71 4.96
N LYS A 54 4.38 9.46 5.09
CA LYS A 54 3.70 9.65 6.39
C LYS A 54 3.08 8.36 6.88
N HIS A 55 2.40 7.61 6.01
CA HIS A 55 1.87 6.28 6.36
C HIS A 55 3.00 5.35 6.84
N ARG A 56 4.09 5.27 6.08
CA ARG A 56 5.30 4.51 6.44
C ARG A 56 5.81 4.90 7.83
N ILE A 57 5.87 6.20 8.15
CA ILE A 57 6.31 6.69 9.47
C ILE A 57 5.34 6.26 10.57
N LYS A 58 4.02 6.44 10.38
CA LYS A 58 2.99 6.03 11.33
C LYS A 58 3.08 4.52 11.62
N PHE A 59 3.17 3.68 10.59
CA PHE A 59 3.33 2.23 10.74
C PHE A 59 4.67 1.85 11.39
N SER A 60 5.76 2.54 11.06
CA SER A 60 7.07 2.30 11.68
C SER A 60 7.04 2.60 13.19
N GLN A 61 6.33 3.66 13.58
CA GLN A 61 6.14 4.00 14.98
C GLN A 61 5.37 2.88 15.71
N ARG A 62 4.23 2.45 15.17
CA ARG A 62 3.45 1.34 15.74
C ARG A 62 4.27 0.06 15.85
N LEU A 63 5.03 -0.29 14.81
CA LEU A 63 5.91 -1.44 14.82
C LEU A 63 6.93 -1.39 15.98
N SER A 64 7.46 -0.20 16.30
CA SER A 64 8.40 -0.03 17.41
C SER A 64 7.76 -0.14 18.80
N GLU A 65 6.44 0.06 18.89
CA GLU A 65 5.65 0.00 20.13
C GLU A 65 5.20 -1.45 20.44
N ILE A 66 5.19 -2.35 19.45
CA ILE A 66 4.83 -3.77 19.63
C ILE A 66 5.89 -4.48 20.47
N ARG A 67 5.55 -4.85 21.70
CA ARG A 67 6.38 -5.69 22.57
C ARG A 67 6.33 -7.14 22.10
N ALA A 68 7.44 -7.87 22.27
CA ALA A 68 7.72 -9.18 21.65
C ALA A 68 6.77 -10.36 22.01
N GLU A 69 5.73 -10.14 22.83
CA GLU A 69 4.85 -11.19 23.37
C GLU A 69 3.35 -10.89 23.19
N SER A 70 2.95 -9.99 22.28
CA SER A 70 1.52 -9.74 22.06
C SER A 70 0.87 -10.85 21.22
N ASP A 71 0.05 -11.63 21.90
CA ASP A 71 -0.93 -12.62 21.44
C ASP A 71 -1.82 -12.06 20.31
N ILE A 72 -1.40 -12.20 19.05
CA ILE A 72 -2.42 -12.18 18.00
C ILE A 72 -3.17 -13.49 18.08
N PRO A 73 -4.51 -13.48 17.91
CA PRO A 73 -5.24 -14.67 17.55
C PRO A 73 -4.50 -15.43 16.45
N ALA A 74 -4.40 -16.76 16.56
CA ALA A 74 -3.84 -17.57 15.50
C ALA A 74 -4.58 -17.25 14.19
N LEU A 75 -3.92 -16.56 13.27
CA LEU A 75 -4.52 -16.19 12.00
C LEU A 75 -4.92 -17.47 11.26
N ASP A 76 -6.11 -17.49 10.69
CA ASP A 76 -6.54 -18.61 9.87
C ASP A 76 -5.69 -18.70 8.58
N ILE A 77 -5.69 -19.87 7.97
CA ILE A 77 -4.83 -20.15 6.82
C ILE A 77 -5.16 -19.28 5.59
N ASN A 78 -6.41 -18.88 5.41
CA ASN A 78 -6.82 -18.04 4.27
C ASN A 78 -6.25 -16.65 4.43
N LEU A 79 -6.42 -16.03 5.60
CA LEU A 79 -5.92 -14.69 5.89
C LEU A 79 -4.39 -14.63 5.83
N LYS A 80 -3.69 -15.65 6.36
CA LYS A 80 -2.23 -15.78 6.21
C LYS A 80 -1.79 -15.86 4.75
N SER A 81 -2.46 -16.70 3.96
CA SER A 81 -2.12 -16.88 2.54
C SER A 81 -2.34 -15.61 1.75
N LEU A 82 -3.40 -14.86 2.09
CA LEU A 82 -3.74 -13.59 1.47
C LEU A 82 -2.69 -12.51 1.80
N LEU A 83 -2.31 -12.36 3.07
CA LEU A 83 -1.25 -11.42 3.49
C LEU A 83 0.09 -11.72 2.82
N TYR A 84 0.46 -13.00 2.72
CA TYR A 84 1.67 -13.40 2.00
C TYR A 84 1.59 -13.07 0.51
N TYR A 85 0.42 -13.26 -0.12
CA TYR A 85 0.23 -12.90 -1.52
C TYR A 85 0.37 -11.38 -1.72
N PHE A 86 -0.23 -10.57 -0.84
CA PHE A 86 -0.08 -9.11 -0.88
C PHE A 86 1.39 -8.70 -0.82
N SER A 87 2.14 -9.16 0.18
CA SER A 87 3.53 -8.76 0.36
C SER A 87 4.47 -9.31 -0.71
N ALA A 88 4.34 -10.58 -1.09
CA ALA A 88 5.25 -11.23 -2.02
C ALA A 88 4.97 -10.92 -3.50
N LYS A 89 3.74 -10.53 -3.84
CA LYS A 89 3.31 -10.32 -5.24
C LYS A 89 2.79 -8.93 -5.51
N LEU A 90 1.77 -8.46 -4.79
CA LEU A 90 1.12 -7.20 -5.13
C LEU A 90 2.01 -5.99 -4.84
N PHE A 91 2.69 -5.98 -3.69
CA PHE A 91 3.57 -4.87 -3.29
C PHE A 91 5.06 -5.12 -3.54
N SER A 92 5.39 -6.14 -4.35
CA SER A 92 6.77 -6.41 -4.71
C SER A 92 7.33 -5.27 -5.57
N LYS A 93 8.39 -4.62 -5.07
CA LYS A 93 9.10 -3.54 -5.77
C LYS A 93 9.50 -3.92 -7.20
N ASP A 94 9.98 -5.13 -7.43
CA ASP A 94 10.41 -5.56 -8.76
C ASP A 94 9.23 -5.71 -9.72
N ILE A 95 8.13 -6.31 -9.24
CA ILE A 95 6.90 -6.51 -10.02
C ILE A 95 6.24 -5.17 -10.35
N LEU A 96 6.10 -4.27 -9.37
CA LEU A 96 5.53 -2.95 -9.59
C LEU A 96 6.38 -2.09 -10.53
N ASN A 97 7.70 -2.12 -10.39
CA ASN A 97 8.59 -1.43 -11.32
C ASN A 97 8.53 -2.03 -12.73
N GLU A 98 8.38 -3.34 -12.86
CA GLU A 98 8.20 -3.99 -14.15
C GLU A 98 6.88 -3.59 -14.81
N LYS A 99 5.77 -3.59 -14.04
CA LYS A 99 4.47 -3.09 -14.50
C LYS A 99 4.61 -1.65 -15.01
N LEU A 100 5.19 -0.75 -14.22
CA LEU A 100 5.40 0.65 -14.61
C LEU A 100 6.21 0.79 -15.90
N ARG A 101 7.31 0.03 -16.05
CA ARG A 101 8.16 0.06 -17.26
C ARG A 101 7.43 -0.34 -18.55
N ARG A 102 6.38 -1.17 -18.44
CA ARG A 102 5.62 -1.66 -19.59
C ARG A 102 4.55 -0.67 -20.06
N LEU A 103 4.15 0.27 -19.21
CA LEU A 103 3.18 1.31 -19.54
C LEU A 103 3.80 2.33 -20.51
N ARG A 104 2.99 2.79 -21.48
CA ARG A 104 3.44 3.65 -22.59
C ARG A 104 2.84 5.04 -22.56
N ASP A 105 1.77 5.23 -21.81
CA ASP A 105 0.99 6.46 -21.74
C ASP A 105 0.62 6.78 -20.30
N MET A 106 0.18 8.01 -20.09
CA MET A 106 -0.25 8.47 -18.76
C MET A 106 -1.58 7.85 -18.34
N GLU A 107 -2.46 7.50 -19.28
CA GLU A 107 -3.73 6.84 -18.97
C GLU A 107 -3.50 5.50 -18.25
N GLY A 108 -2.65 4.64 -18.80
CA GLY A 108 -2.28 3.38 -18.16
C GLY A 108 -1.57 3.58 -16.82
N ILE A 109 -0.79 4.66 -16.66
CA ILE A 109 -0.16 5.00 -15.38
C ILE A 109 -1.21 5.40 -14.32
N PHE A 110 -2.22 6.17 -14.69
CA PHE A 110 -3.32 6.50 -13.78
C PHE A 110 -4.12 5.27 -13.38
N GLU A 111 -4.50 4.42 -14.33
CA GLU A 111 -5.22 3.18 -14.03
C GLU A 111 -4.39 2.26 -13.12
N PHE A 112 -3.09 2.19 -13.34
CA PHE A 112 -2.18 1.44 -12.48
C PHE A 112 -2.11 2.02 -11.06
N ALA A 113 -1.90 3.33 -10.92
CA ALA A 113 -1.85 3.98 -9.61
C ALA A 113 -3.20 3.81 -8.87
N MET A 114 -4.32 4.02 -9.55
CA MET A 114 -5.65 3.81 -8.98
C MET A 114 -5.88 2.36 -8.53
N SER A 115 -5.42 1.38 -9.32
CA SER A 115 -5.50 -0.03 -8.91
C SER A 115 -4.65 -0.32 -7.66
N LEU A 116 -3.50 0.36 -7.53
CA LEU A 116 -2.62 0.20 -6.38
C LEU A 116 -3.27 0.76 -5.11
N GLU A 117 -3.90 1.93 -5.17
CA GLU A 117 -4.69 2.47 -4.04
C GLU A 117 -5.78 1.51 -3.58
N LEU A 118 -6.48 0.85 -4.52
CA LEU A 118 -7.50 -0.14 -4.19
C LEU A 118 -6.90 -1.42 -3.58
N ASP A 119 -5.71 -1.83 -4.03
CA ASP A 119 -4.97 -2.93 -3.42
C ASP A 119 -4.59 -2.59 -1.96
N HIS A 120 -4.20 -1.34 -1.66
CA HIS A 120 -3.96 -0.87 -0.29
C HIS A 120 -5.24 -0.82 0.56
N VAL A 121 -6.35 -0.31 0.02
CA VAL A 121 -7.66 -0.34 0.70
C VAL A 121 -8.04 -1.78 1.08
N LEU A 122 -7.86 -2.74 0.16
CA LEU A 122 -8.16 -4.14 0.43
C LEU A 122 -7.19 -4.71 1.48
N PHE A 123 -5.89 -4.50 1.32
CA PHE A 123 -4.88 -4.97 2.27
C PHE A 123 -5.18 -4.45 3.69
N TYR A 124 -5.42 -3.15 3.85
CA TYR A 124 -5.68 -2.57 5.16
C TYR A 124 -7.03 -2.98 5.73
N SER A 125 -8.04 -3.26 4.89
CA SER A 125 -9.30 -3.85 5.35
C SER A 125 -9.08 -5.22 6.01
N GLU A 126 -8.17 -6.03 5.47
CA GLU A 126 -7.79 -7.32 6.08
C GLU A 126 -6.96 -7.12 7.35
N VAL A 127 -6.02 -6.17 7.35
CA VAL A 127 -5.23 -5.82 8.56
C VAL A 127 -6.14 -5.36 9.69
N ARG A 128 -7.19 -4.59 9.39
CA ARG A 128 -8.16 -4.09 10.37
C ARG A 128 -8.84 -5.22 11.16
N VAL A 129 -9.08 -6.37 10.53
CA VAL A 129 -9.69 -7.56 11.17
C VAL A 129 -8.71 -8.25 12.12
N ILE A 130 -7.41 -8.07 11.90
CA ILE A 130 -6.32 -8.75 12.62
C ILE A 130 -5.88 -7.98 13.86
N VAL A 131 -5.77 -6.66 13.74
CA VAL A 131 -5.23 -5.82 14.80
C VAL A 131 -6.19 -5.70 15.99
N ASP A 132 -5.63 -5.41 17.16
CA ASP A 132 -6.41 -5.13 18.35
C ASP A 132 -7.41 -3.99 18.13
N SER A 133 -8.52 -4.04 18.86
CA SER A 133 -9.57 -3.01 18.78
C SER A 133 -9.07 -1.58 19.00
N SER A 134 -8.00 -1.39 19.79
CA SER A 134 -7.36 -0.09 20.00
C SER A 134 -6.65 0.46 18.77
N GLU A 135 -6.25 -0.40 17.84
CA GLU A 135 -5.55 -0.04 16.60
C GLU A 135 -6.50 0.10 15.41
N GLN A 136 -7.75 -0.38 15.50
CA GLN A 136 -8.69 -0.36 14.37
C GLN A 136 -8.97 1.05 13.86
N ASN A 137 -9.10 2.05 14.74
CA ASN A 137 -9.29 3.45 14.31
C ASN A 137 -8.10 3.97 13.50
N PHE A 138 -6.88 3.60 13.87
CA PHE A 138 -5.68 3.98 13.12
C PHE A 138 -5.70 3.35 11.72
N ILE A 139 -6.09 2.08 11.60
CA ILE A 139 -6.21 1.43 10.30
C ILE A 139 -7.36 2.02 9.47
N ASP A 140 -8.49 2.37 10.10
CA ASP A 140 -9.63 3.03 9.45
C ASP A 140 -9.23 4.39 8.86
N GLU A 141 -8.43 5.17 9.58
CA GLU A 141 -7.86 6.44 9.07
C GLU A 141 -7.01 6.22 7.81
N ILE A 142 -6.12 5.23 7.82
CA ILE A 142 -5.30 4.90 6.64
C ILE A 142 -6.19 4.50 5.46
N ILE A 143 -7.17 3.62 5.67
CA ILE A 143 -8.11 3.18 4.62
C ILE A 143 -8.84 4.39 3.99
N ASP A 144 -9.27 5.35 4.80
CA ASP A 144 -9.95 6.55 4.32
C ASP A 144 -9.00 7.49 3.57
N GLU A 145 -7.73 7.58 3.98
CA GLU A 145 -6.69 8.30 3.22
C GLU A 145 -6.45 7.65 1.84
N GLU A 146 -6.35 6.32 1.72
CA GLU A 146 -6.18 5.62 0.42
C GLU A 146 -7.39 5.78 -0.51
N ARG A 147 -8.62 5.74 0.06
CA ARG A 147 -9.84 6.06 -0.70
C ARG A 147 -9.78 7.48 -1.25
N ALA A 148 -9.27 8.43 -0.48
CA ALA A 148 -9.09 9.81 -0.93
C ALA A 148 -8.00 9.94 -2.01
N HIS A 149 -6.91 9.18 -1.92
CA HIS A 149 -5.89 9.09 -2.98
C HIS A 149 -6.48 8.60 -4.30
N PHE A 150 -7.23 7.49 -4.27
CA PHE A 150 -7.95 6.98 -5.44
C PHE A 150 -8.85 8.04 -6.07
N VAL A 151 -9.65 8.75 -5.26
CA VAL A 151 -10.55 9.81 -5.76
C VAL A 151 -9.77 10.95 -6.41
N ARG A 152 -8.63 11.37 -5.83
CA ARG A 152 -7.78 12.43 -6.41
C ARG A 152 -7.19 12.01 -7.75
N LEU A 153 -6.70 10.77 -7.86
CA LEU A 153 -6.21 10.20 -9.12
C LEU A 153 -7.31 10.18 -10.19
N LEU A 154 -8.50 9.67 -9.85
CA LEU A 154 -9.64 9.62 -10.76
C LEU A 154 -10.08 11.01 -11.24
N GLN A 155 -10.11 11.99 -10.34
CA GLN A 155 -10.47 13.37 -10.69
C GLN A 155 -9.48 13.99 -11.66
N LEU A 156 -8.17 13.86 -11.40
CA LEU A 156 -7.16 14.42 -12.28
C LEU A 156 -7.12 13.71 -13.64
N LYS A 157 -7.24 12.37 -13.66
CA LYS A 157 -7.36 11.60 -14.91
C LYS A 157 -8.50 12.15 -15.78
N ARG A 158 -9.71 12.25 -15.22
CA ARG A 158 -10.89 12.79 -15.93
C ARG A 158 -10.74 14.23 -16.39
N ALA A 159 -9.94 15.04 -15.71
CA ALA A 159 -9.66 16.41 -16.11
C ALA A 159 -8.67 16.49 -17.29
N LYS A 160 -7.79 15.50 -17.45
CA LYS A 160 -6.78 15.41 -18.52
C LYS A 160 -7.26 14.59 -19.74
N ASP A 161 -8.34 13.82 -19.60
CA ASP A 161 -9.02 13.11 -20.70
C ASP A 161 -9.89 14.03 -21.59
N LYS A 162 -9.98 15.33 -21.26
CA LYS A 162 -10.73 16.36 -22.01
C LYS A 162 -9.80 17.21 -22.87
#